data_AF-A0A4Y7S6P7-F1
#
_entry.id   AF-A0A4Y7S6P7-F1
#
_cell.length_a   1.000
_cell.length_b   1.000
_cell.length_c   1.000
_cell.angle_alpha   90.00
_cell.angle_beta   90.00
_cell.angle_gamma   90.00
#
_symmetry.space_group_name_H-M   'P 1'
#
loop_
_entity.id
_entity.type
_entity.pdbx_description
1 polymer ?
#
loop_
_entity_poly.entity_id
_entity_poly.type
_entity_poly.pdbx_seq_one_letter_code
_entity_poly.pdbx_strand_id
1 'polypeptide(L)'
;MWWTACTTMIPPWEIDMLPFCVIPLLWAAFMDWKKRIIPDWTWIIILTIGGVSAFLFPEPAPAQRIAGFLLPGACLLFLAVKYGGVGGGDIKLTAALGFCFGLNALAAILLFALPPACVYAKATRQRSVPLAVFLCIGFFIYAGVLFIYGLTC
;
A
#
# COMPACT_ATOMS: atom_id res chain seq x y z
N MET A 1 15.99 21.08 21.31
CA MET A 1 16.94 19.99 21.01
C MET A 1 16.36 18.59 21.25
N TRP A 2 15.15 18.45 21.82
CA TRP A 2 14.45 17.16 21.98
C TRP A 2 13.52 16.81 20.80
N TRP A 3 13.14 17.80 19.98
CA TRP A 3 12.26 17.64 18.81
C TRP A 3 12.87 16.84 17.63
N THR A 4 14.20 16.69 17.59
CA THR A 4 14.89 15.99 16.49
C THR A 4 15.11 14.49 16.75
N ALA A 5 14.82 13.97 17.95
CA ALA A 5 15.07 12.57 18.27
C ALA A 5 13.88 11.64 17.99
N CYS A 6 12.67 12.17 17.90
CA CYS A 6 11.45 11.42 17.65
C CYS A 6 11.10 11.36 16.14
N THR A 7 11.60 12.33 15.36
CA THR A 7 11.48 12.43 13.90
C THR A 7 12.54 11.61 13.11
N THR A 8 13.43 10.88 13.79
CA THR A 8 14.51 10.11 13.14
C THR A 8 14.15 8.68 12.77
N MET A 9 13.00 8.15 13.20
CA MET A 9 12.56 6.79 12.83
C MET A 9 11.58 6.76 11.65
N ILE A 10 10.86 7.85 11.40
CA ILE A 10 9.90 7.96 10.30
C ILE A 10 10.27 9.21 9.51
N PRO A 11 10.63 9.07 8.24
CA PRO A 11 11.03 10.23 7.48
C PRO A 11 9.85 11.14 7.11
N PRO A 12 10.05 12.47 7.11
CA PRO A 12 8.98 13.46 6.92
C PRO A 12 8.23 13.31 5.58
N TRP A 13 8.93 12.82 4.54
CA TRP A 13 8.32 12.59 3.22
C TRP A 13 7.25 11.48 3.20
N GLU A 14 7.26 10.54 4.15
CA GLU A 14 6.19 9.53 4.25
C GLU A 14 4.86 10.15 4.68
N ILE A 15 4.89 11.13 5.58
CA ILE A 15 3.70 11.82 6.09
C ILE A 15 3.09 12.71 5.00
N ASP A 16 3.93 13.42 4.23
CA ASP A 16 3.48 14.35 3.18
C ASP A 16 2.88 13.62 1.97
N MET A 17 3.40 12.43 1.62
CA MET A 17 2.95 11.63 0.47
C MET A 17 1.71 10.80 0.75
N LEU A 18 1.45 10.51 2.04
CA LEU A 18 0.32 9.72 2.50
C LEU A 18 -1.05 10.24 2.02
N PRO A 19 -1.43 11.52 2.23
CA PRO A 19 -2.74 12.04 1.83
C PRO A 19 -2.96 11.99 0.31
N PHE A 20 -1.91 12.17 -0.49
CA PHE A 20 -1.99 12.06 -1.95
C PHE A 20 -2.27 10.63 -2.42
N CYS A 21 -1.82 9.63 -1.67
CA CYS A 21 -2.10 8.23 -1.96
C CYS A 21 -3.48 7.78 -1.45
N VAL A 22 -4.02 8.40 -0.38
CA VAL A 22 -5.36 8.06 0.16
C VAL A 22 -6.44 8.20 -0.90
N ILE A 23 -6.45 9.29 -1.67
CA ILE A 23 -7.51 9.60 -2.64
C ILE A 23 -7.64 8.51 -3.73
N PRO A 24 -6.58 8.17 -4.50
CA PRO A 24 -6.65 7.11 -5.51
C PRO A 24 -6.88 5.73 -4.89
N LEU A 25 -6.41 5.49 -3.66
CA LEU A 25 -6.62 4.23 -2.97
C LEU A 25 -8.09 4.05 -2.52
N LEU A 26 -8.69 5.10 -1.95
CA LEU A 26 -10.10 5.12 -1.57
C LEU A 26 -10.99 4.94 -2.79
N TRP A 27 -10.63 5.57 -3.92
CA TRP A 27 -11.32 5.39 -5.19
C TRP A 27 -11.19 3.95 -5.71
N ALA A 28 -9.99 3.36 -5.63
CA ALA A 28 -9.76 1.97 -5.99
C ALA A 28 -10.59 1.01 -5.13
N ALA A 29 -10.63 1.20 -3.81
CA ALA A 29 -11.42 0.39 -2.89
C ALA A 29 -12.94 0.54 -3.12
N PHE A 30 -13.42 1.74 -3.38
CA PHE A 30 -14.84 1.98 -3.70
C PHE A 30 -15.25 1.32 -5.02
N MET A 31 -14.37 1.39 -6.04
CA MET A 31 -14.59 0.75 -7.33
C MET A 31 -14.48 -0.78 -7.25
N ASP A 32 -13.58 -1.31 -6.41
CA ASP A 32 -13.45 -2.73 -6.13
C ASP A 32 -14.72 -3.27 -5.45
N TRP A 33 -15.25 -2.56 -4.46
CA TRP A 33 -16.52 -2.89 -3.79
C TRP A 33 -17.71 -2.89 -4.76
N LYS A 34 -17.78 -1.92 -5.67
CA LYS A 34 -18.96 -1.71 -6.54
C LYS A 34 -18.93 -2.50 -7.84
N LYS A 35 -17.75 -2.65 -8.47
CA LYS A 35 -17.61 -3.19 -9.83
C LYS A 35 -16.56 -4.30 -9.96
N ARG A 36 -15.77 -4.58 -8.91
CA ARG A 36 -14.61 -5.51 -8.94
C ARG A 36 -13.65 -5.28 -10.12
N ILE A 37 -13.59 -4.04 -10.62
CA ILE A 37 -12.70 -3.62 -11.70
C ILE A 37 -11.96 -2.39 -11.19
N ILE A 38 -10.65 -2.55 -11.01
CA ILE A 38 -9.76 -1.47 -10.60
C ILE A 38 -9.39 -0.68 -11.85
N PRO A 39 -9.80 0.61 -11.96
CA PRO A 39 -9.45 1.43 -13.11
C PRO A 39 -7.94 1.66 -13.16
N ASP A 40 -7.34 1.56 -14.35
CA ASP A 40 -5.88 1.62 -14.50
C ASP A 40 -5.25 2.94 -14.04
N TRP A 41 -6.03 4.02 -14.02
CA TRP A 41 -5.59 5.35 -13.63
C TRP A 41 -5.11 5.43 -12.18
N THR A 42 -5.64 4.61 -11.26
CA THR A 42 -5.30 4.71 -9.82
C THR A 42 -3.86 4.28 -9.55
N TRP A 43 -3.43 3.13 -10.07
CA TRP A 43 -2.06 2.66 -9.88
C TRP A 43 -1.05 3.50 -10.66
N ILE A 44 -1.43 4.05 -11.82
CA ILE A 44 -0.58 4.98 -12.60
C ILE A 44 -0.33 6.26 -11.80
N ILE A 45 -1.36 6.85 -11.19
CA ILE A 45 -1.22 8.05 -10.35
C ILE A 45 -0.29 7.77 -9.16
N ILE A 46 -0.51 6.66 -8.43
CA ILE A 46 0.32 6.29 -7.27
C ILE A 46 1.78 6.07 -7.70
N LEU A 47 2.01 5.38 -8.82
CA LEU A 47 3.36 5.15 -9.34
C LEU A 47 4.03 6.47 -9.77
N THR A 48 3.26 7.39 -10.35
CA THR A 48 3.76 8.71 -10.75
C THR A 48 4.13 9.54 -9.53
N ILE A 49 3.30 9.55 -8.48
CA ILE A 49 3.62 10.18 -7.19
C ILE A 49 4.89 9.58 -6.59
N GLY A 50 5.01 8.24 -6.58
CA GLY A 50 6.21 7.53 -6.12
C GLY A 50 7.45 7.84 -6.96
N GLY A 51 7.30 8.05 -8.27
CA GLY A 51 8.41 8.39 -9.17
C GLY A 51 8.88 9.84 -8.98
N VAL A 52 7.94 10.77 -8.87
CA VAL A 52 8.23 12.17 -8.52
C VAL A 52 8.89 12.23 -7.14
N SER A 53 8.40 11.46 -6.16
CA SER A 53 9.03 11.41 -4.83
C SER A 53 10.44 10.82 -4.87
N ALA A 54 10.71 9.83 -5.73
CA ALA A 54 12.05 9.27 -5.92
C ALA A 54 13.03 10.30 -6.49
N PHE A 55 12.52 11.22 -7.32
CA PHE A 55 13.31 12.25 -7.95
C PHE A 55 13.56 13.45 -7.03
N LEU A 56 12.57 13.80 -6.19
CA LEU A 56 12.69 14.90 -5.22
C LEU A 56 13.45 14.51 -3.96
N PHE A 57 13.34 13.25 -3.51
CA PHE A 57 13.97 12.76 -2.28
C PHE A 57 14.75 11.46 -2.56
N PRO A 58 16.08 11.44 -2.37
CA PRO A 58 16.90 10.23 -2.56
C PRO A 58 16.69 9.18 -1.47
N GLU A 59 15.98 9.54 -0.40
CA GLU A 59 15.56 8.66 0.68
C GLU A 59 14.06 8.33 0.50
N PRO A 60 13.61 7.06 0.61
CA PRO A 60 14.37 5.87 1.01
C PRO A 60 15.25 5.32 -0.12
N ALA A 61 16.28 4.56 0.27
CA ALA A 61 17.26 3.96 -0.63
C ALA A 61 16.60 3.31 -1.87
N PRO A 62 17.15 3.50 -3.08
CA PRO A 62 16.55 2.99 -4.32
C PRO A 62 16.35 1.47 -4.28
N ALA A 63 17.21 0.74 -3.58
CA ALA A 63 17.07 -0.69 -3.35
C ALA A 63 15.78 -1.04 -2.57
N GLN A 64 15.39 -0.26 -1.55
CA GLN A 64 14.15 -0.47 -0.81
C GLN A 64 12.90 -0.14 -1.62
N ARG A 65 12.98 0.85 -2.52
CA ARG A 65 11.88 1.19 -3.45
C ARG A 65 11.66 0.10 -4.50
N ILE A 66 12.76 -0.40 -5.09
CA ILE A 66 12.71 -1.51 -6.06
C ILE A 66 12.24 -2.79 -5.36
N ALA A 67 12.76 -3.09 -4.17
CA ALA A 67 12.30 -4.22 -3.38
C ALA A 67 10.81 -4.06 -3.02
N GLY A 68 10.38 -2.88 -2.61
CA GLY A 68 8.99 -2.55 -2.33
C GLY A 68 8.09 -2.67 -3.56
N PHE A 69 8.58 -2.48 -4.77
CA PHE A 69 7.81 -2.76 -5.99
C PHE A 69 7.74 -4.27 -6.29
N LEU A 70 8.90 -4.94 -6.27
CA LEU A 70 9.06 -6.29 -6.80
C LEU A 70 8.54 -7.38 -5.86
N LEU A 71 8.89 -7.33 -4.57
CA LEU A 71 8.51 -8.35 -3.59
C LEU A 71 6.99 -8.49 -3.42
N PRO A 72 6.23 -7.43 -3.10
CA PRO A 72 4.80 -7.56 -2.86
C PRO A 72 4.01 -7.80 -4.14
N GLY A 73 4.46 -7.23 -5.28
CA GLY A 73 3.92 -7.58 -6.59
C GLY A 73 4.11 -9.07 -6.91
N ALA A 74 5.31 -9.61 -6.70
CA ALA A 74 5.60 -11.02 -6.90
C ALA A 74 4.84 -11.92 -5.91
N CYS A 75 4.74 -11.54 -4.64
CA CYS A 75 3.98 -12.27 -3.63
C CYS A 75 2.50 -12.39 -4.01
N LEU A 76 1.86 -11.29 -4.41
CA LEU A 76 0.47 -11.31 -4.83
C LEU A 76 0.26 -12.04 -6.17
N LEU A 77 1.23 -11.94 -7.10
CA LEU A 77 1.20 -12.72 -8.35
C LEU A 77 1.28 -14.23 -8.06
N PHE A 78 2.18 -14.64 -7.17
CA PHE A 78 2.29 -16.04 -6.76
C PHE A 78 1.00 -16.53 -6.09
N LEU A 79 0.39 -15.69 -5.26
CA LEU A 79 -0.90 -15.99 -4.62
C LEU A 79 -2.03 -16.10 -5.65
N ALA A 80 -2.04 -15.21 -6.66
CA ALA A 80 -2.99 -15.24 -7.76
C ALA A 80 -2.90 -16.53 -8.57
N VAL A 81 -1.68 -16.99 -8.87
CA VAL A 81 -1.43 -18.23 -9.64
C VAL A 81 -1.81 -19.47 -8.82
N LYS A 82 -1.47 -19.51 -7.52
CA LYS A 82 -1.67 -20.70 -6.69
C LYS A 82 -3.11 -20.88 -6.21
N TYR A 83 -3.75 -19.80 -5.77
CA TYR A 83 -5.07 -19.86 -5.14
C TYR A 83 -6.20 -19.41 -6.07
N GLY A 84 -5.89 -18.64 -7.11
CA GLY A 84 -6.89 -17.99 -7.96
C GLY A 84 -7.68 -16.93 -7.20
N GLY A 85 -8.00 -15.82 -7.85
CA GLY A 85 -8.94 -14.84 -7.30
C GLY A 85 -8.37 -13.55 -6.73
N VAL A 86 -7.07 -13.31 -6.91
CA VAL A 86 -6.47 -11.98 -6.76
C VAL A 86 -6.55 -11.27 -8.13
N GLY A 87 -7.07 -10.04 -8.15
CA GLY A 87 -7.16 -9.25 -9.37
C GLY A 87 -5.80 -8.75 -9.83
N GLY A 88 -5.56 -8.72 -11.14
CA GLY A 88 -4.33 -8.12 -11.69
C GLY A 88 -4.18 -6.64 -11.34
N GLY A 89 -5.30 -5.93 -11.15
CA GLY A 89 -5.31 -4.56 -10.65
C GLY A 89 -4.77 -4.42 -9.23
N ASP A 90 -5.10 -5.36 -8.34
CA ASP A 90 -4.60 -5.37 -6.96
C ASP A 90 -3.07 -5.52 -6.93
N ILE A 91 -2.55 -6.42 -7.77
CA ILE A 91 -1.10 -6.66 -7.89
C ILE A 91 -0.38 -5.37 -8.29
N LYS A 92 -0.87 -4.67 -9.33
CA LYS A 92 -0.27 -3.43 -9.81
C LYS A 92 -0.38 -2.30 -8.79
N LEU A 93 -1.54 -2.18 -8.13
CA LEU A 93 -1.80 -1.16 -7.12
C LEU A 93 -0.92 -1.35 -5.88
N THR A 94 -0.80 -2.58 -5.38
CA THR A 94 0.09 -2.91 -4.26
C THR A 94 1.56 -2.73 -4.64
N ALA A 95 1.97 -3.07 -5.87
CA ALA A 95 3.32 -2.81 -6.36
C ALA A 95 3.60 -1.29 -6.44
N ALA A 96 2.67 -0.48 -6.96
CA ALA A 96 2.80 0.96 -7.02
C ALA A 96 2.90 1.60 -5.62
N LEU A 97 2.09 1.13 -4.65
CA LEU A 97 2.19 1.54 -3.26
C LEU A 97 3.55 1.17 -2.65
N GLY A 98 4.01 -0.05 -2.90
CA GLY A 98 5.32 -0.49 -2.41
C GLY A 98 6.49 0.25 -3.01
N PHE A 99 6.36 0.74 -4.24
CA PHE A 99 7.33 1.66 -4.83
C PHE A 99 7.32 3.05 -4.16
N CYS A 100 6.14 3.52 -3.76
CA CYS A 100 5.96 4.84 -3.15
C CYS A 100 6.41 4.88 -1.68
N PHE A 101 6.06 3.86 -0.89
CA PHE A 101 6.34 3.77 0.55
C PHE A 101 7.54 2.87 0.89
N GLY A 102 8.02 2.07 -0.05
CA GLY A 102 9.07 1.09 0.19
C GLY A 102 8.56 -0.20 0.83
N LEU A 103 9.47 -1.17 0.95
CA LEU A 103 9.15 -2.52 1.42
C LEU A 103 8.64 -2.54 2.88
N ASN A 104 9.26 -1.77 3.78
CA ASN A 104 8.99 -1.86 5.22
C ASN A 104 7.58 -1.37 5.57
N ALA A 105 7.22 -0.18 5.09
CA ALA A 105 5.90 0.41 5.30
C ALA A 105 4.81 -0.46 4.66
N LEU A 106 5.03 -0.91 3.42
CA LEU A 106 4.06 -1.79 2.76
C LEU A 106 3.93 -3.14 3.47
N ALA A 107 5.04 -3.73 3.95
CA ALA A 107 4.97 -4.97 4.70
C ALA A 107 4.11 -4.82 5.96
N ALA A 108 4.22 -3.70 6.68
CA ALA A 108 3.36 -3.40 7.83
C ALA A 108 1.88 -3.30 7.41
N ILE A 109 1.57 -2.54 6.35
CA ILE A 109 0.21 -2.41 5.81
C ILE A 109 -0.36 -3.78 5.42
N LEU A 110 0.44 -4.60 4.73
CA LEU A 110 0.04 -5.92 4.27
C LEU A 110 -0.16 -6.88 5.44
N LEU A 111 0.65 -6.80 6.50
CA LEU A 111 0.51 -7.60 7.72
C LEU A 111 -0.84 -7.33 8.41
N PHE A 112 -1.32 -6.08 8.40
CA PHE A 112 -2.65 -5.75 8.92
C PHE A 112 -3.78 -6.15 7.95
N ALA A 113 -3.54 -6.09 6.64
CA ALA A 113 -4.54 -6.43 5.63
C ALA A 113 -4.72 -7.94 5.38
N LEU A 114 -3.66 -8.75 5.55
CA LEU A 114 -3.67 -10.19 5.25
C LEU A 114 -4.61 -11.01 6.13
N PRO A 115 -4.61 -10.86 7.47
CA PRO A 115 -5.44 -11.66 8.36
C PRO A 115 -6.95 -11.59 8.02
N PRO A 116 -7.57 -10.40 7.88
CA PRO A 116 -8.97 -10.32 7.51
C PRO A 116 -9.21 -10.81 6.08
N ALA A 117 -8.29 -10.59 5.15
CA ALA A 117 -8.39 -11.11 3.79
C ALA A 117 -8.35 -12.65 3.74
N CYS A 118 -7.47 -13.29 4.51
CA CYS A 118 -7.36 -14.75 4.61
C CYS A 118 -8.60 -15.38 5.26
N VAL A 119 -9.12 -14.76 6.33
CA VAL A 119 -10.36 -15.21 6.98
C VAL A 119 -11.53 -15.08 6.02
N TYR A 120 -11.66 -13.96 5.32
CA TYR A 120 -12.71 -13.74 4.32
C TYR A 120 -12.60 -14.72 3.15
N ALA A 121 -11.40 -14.95 2.61
CA ALA A 121 -11.17 -15.92 1.54
C ALA A 121 -11.62 -17.33 1.93
N LYS A 122 -11.28 -17.76 3.16
CA LYS A 122 -11.66 -19.08 3.68
C LYS A 122 -13.16 -19.17 3.97
N ALA A 123 -13.76 -18.12 4.50
CA ALA A 123 -15.18 -18.08 4.89
C ALA A 123 -16.11 -18.01 3.67
N THR A 124 -15.76 -17.20 2.66
CA THR A 124 -16.68 -16.90 1.56
C THR A 124 -16.56 -17.91 0.41
N ARG A 125 -15.46 -18.68 0.29
CA ARG A 125 -15.20 -19.63 -0.83
C ARG A 125 -15.42 -19.04 -2.24
N GLN A 126 -15.58 -17.72 -2.33
CA GLN A 126 -15.81 -16.99 -3.56
C GLN A 126 -14.48 -16.86 -4.31
N ARG A 127 -14.54 -16.99 -5.64
CA ARG A 127 -13.37 -16.94 -6.51
C ARG A 127 -12.69 -15.57 -6.61
N SER A 128 -13.15 -14.54 -5.93
CA SER A 128 -12.56 -13.20 -6.03
C SER A 128 -12.73 -12.47 -4.72
N VAL A 129 -11.60 -12.17 -4.09
CA VAL A 129 -11.47 -11.47 -2.80
C VAL A 129 -11.20 -9.99 -3.11
N PRO A 130 -11.99 -9.05 -2.55
CA PRO A 130 -11.77 -7.61 -2.75
C PRO A 130 -10.54 -7.13 -1.97
N LEU A 131 -9.35 -7.42 -2.51
CA LEU A 131 -8.07 -7.24 -1.82
C LEU A 131 -7.73 -5.75 -1.65
N ALA A 132 -8.13 -4.90 -2.61
CA ALA A 132 -8.01 -3.46 -2.51
C ALA A 132 -8.71 -2.87 -1.27
N VAL A 133 -9.87 -3.40 -0.86
CA VAL A 133 -10.59 -2.91 0.33
C VAL A 133 -9.79 -3.20 1.60
N PHE A 134 -9.27 -4.42 1.75
CA PHE A 134 -8.43 -4.78 2.90
C PHE A 134 -7.12 -3.99 2.92
N LEU A 135 -6.51 -3.79 1.75
CA LEU A 135 -5.32 -2.96 1.59
C LEU A 135 -5.60 -1.51 2.01
N CYS A 136 -6.75 -0.96 1.64
CA CYS A 136 -7.19 0.37 2.04
C CYS A 136 -7.32 0.49 3.57
N ILE A 137 -7.95 -0.49 4.21
CA ILE A 137 -8.10 -0.52 5.68
C ILE A 137 -6.72 -0.58 6.36
N GLY A 138 -5.83 -1.46 5.89
CA GLY A 138 -4.47 -1.55 6.41
C GLY A 138 -3.70 -0.24 6.25
N PHE A 139 -3.88 0.45 5.11
CA PHE A 139 -3.28 1.75 4.85
C PHE A 139 -3.82 2.84 5.79
N PHE A 140 -5.13 2.87 6.05
CA PHE A 140 -5.73 3.81 7.02
C PHE A 140 -5.24 3.56 8.45
N ILE A 141 -5.08 2.30 8.85
CA ILE A 141 -4.51 1.96 10.17
C ILE A 141 -3.08 2.46 10.26
N TYR A 142 -2.25 2.16 9.25
CA TYR A 142 -0.88 2.63 9.18
C TYR A 142 -0.80 4.15 9.20
N ALA A 143 -1.64 4.84 8.43
CA ALA A 143 -1.79 6.30 8.42
C ALA A 143 -2.10 6.86 9.81
N GLY A 144 -3.11 6.29 10.48
CA GLY A 144 -3.53 6.73 11.81
C GLY A 144 -2.46 6.49 12.86
N VAL A 145 -1.76 5.36 12.80
CA VAL A 145 -0.62 5.06 13.66
C VAL A 145 0.50 6.08 13.42
N LEU A 146 0.85 6.37 12.16
CA LEU A 146 1.85 7.39 11.80
C LEU A 146 1.46 8.78 12.30
N PHE A 147 0.18 9.15 12.17
CA PHE A 147 -0.36 10.42 12.62
C PHE A 147 -0.32 10.56 14.16
N ILE A 148 -0.69 9.50 14.89
CA ILE A 148 -0.59 9.48 16.36
C ILE A 148 0.87 9.64 16.78
N TYR A 149 1.79 8.87 16.20
CA TYR A 149 3.21 9.02 16.51
C TYR A 149 3.72 10.43 16.20
N GLY A 150 3.32 11.03 15.07
CA GLY A 150 3.63 12.43 14.75
C GLY A 150 3.05 13.44 15.74
N LEU A 151 1.89 13.15 16.34
CA LEU A 151 1.25 14.03 17.34
C LEU A 151 1.86 13.90 18.75
N THR A 152 2.55 12.79 19.03
CA THR A 152 3.06 12.46 20.39
C THR A 152 4.54 12.87 20.60
N CYS A 153 5.20 13.48 19.60
CA CYS A 153 6.65 13.74 19.57
C CYS A 153 7.12 15.19 19.89
#